data_AF-C9RFI8-F1
#
_entry.id   AF-C9RFI8-F1
#
_cell.length_a   1.000
_cell.length_b   1.000
_cell.length_c   1.000
_cell.angle_alpha   90.00
_cell.angle_beta   90.00
_cell.angle_gamma   90.00
#
_symmetry.space_group_name_H-M   'P 1'
#
loop_
_entity.id
_entity.type
_entity.pdbx_description
1 polymer ?
#
loop_
_entity_poly.entity_id
_entity_poly.type
_entity_poly.pdbx_seq_one_letter_code
_entity_poly.pdbx_strand_id
1 'polypeptide(L)'
;MISSIIGQLFGIVPFGDIVFGFSEFSIIGFVVALIFTIVVYLTKPEKQLEAQKFRVEDKLEVVSLEELKIRRMMAIVCGIATAGAMLTYDLFDYALFLTLVGIANIGIVSAVKKDWVLNASYQYGLIAMIATLPLFGSAGMILAKTGTLSLFELPKIPTSLLFEKIIFAAGMAGETGIAPFYASKAEMFRAPGSPYILMIHLSSLLLIVRTVEILLTI
;
A
#
# COMPACT_ATOMS: atom_id res chain seq x y z
N MET A 1 -7.60 -14.11 -25.69
CA MET A 1 -8.77 -14.42 -24.85
C MET A 1 -8.26 -14.52 -23.41
N ILE A 2 -8.04 -13.38 -22.75
CA ILE A 2 -7.67 -13.37 -21.33
C ILE A 2 -8.99 -13.61 -20.59
N SER A 3 -9.25 -14.85 -20.21
CA SER A 3 -10.29 -15.20 -19.24
C SER A 3 -10.16 -14.27 -18.03
N SER A 4 -11.26 -13.65 -17.58
CA SER A 4 -11.22 -12.52 -16.65
C SER A 4 -10.42 -12.86 -15.40
N ILE A 5 -9.22 -12.26 -15.26
CA ILE A 5 -8.38 -12.34 -14.05
C ILE A 5 -9.19 -11.87 -12.82
N ILE A 6 -10.17 -11.02 -13.07
CA ILE A 6 -11.11 -10.43 -12.12
C ILE A 6 -12.08 -11.48 -11.51
N GLY A 7 -12.33 -12.60 -12.18
CA GLY A 7 -13.40 -13.53 -11.83
C GLY A 7 -14.79 -12.97 -12.18
N GLN A 8 -15.83 -13.44 -11.49
CA GLN A 8 -17.19 -12.89 -11.62
C GLN A 8 -17.36 -11.61 -10.79
N LEU A 9 -18.10 -10.64 -11.35
CA LEU A 9 -18.53 -9.43 -10.65
C LEU A 9 -19.87 -9.70 -9.97
N PHE A 10 -19.90 -9.59 -8.63
CA PHE A 10 -21.08 -9.84 -7.80
C PHE A 10 -21.95 -8.60 -7.60
N GLY A 11 -21.37 -7.40 -7.64
CA GLY A 11 -22.11 -6.17 -7.45
C GLY A 11 -21.26 -4.90 -7.48
N ILE A 12 -21.94 -3.76 -7.52
CA ILE A 12 -21.36 -2.42 -7.49
C ILE A 12 -22.11 -1.60 -6.45
N VAL A 13 -21.38 -0.87 -5.61
CA VAL A 13 -21.95 0.06 -4.63
C VAL A 13 -21.43 1.46 -4.96
N PRO A 14 -22.27 2.36 -5.51
CA PRO A 14 -21.89 3.75 -5.72
C PRO A 14 -21.94 4.52 -4.41
N PHE A 15 -20.83 5.16 -4.03
CA PHE A 15 -20.70 6.01 -2.85
C PHE A 15 -20.20 7.40 -3.25
N GLY A 16 -21.05 8.15 -3.95
CA GLY A 16 -20.68 9.44 -4.50
C GLY A 16 -19.75 9.29 -5.71
N ASP A 17 -18.56 9.90 -5.62
CA ASP A 17 -17.46 9.74 -6.59
C ASP A 17 -16.76 8.38 -6.46
N ILE A 18 -16.75 7.79 -5.26
CA ILE A 18 -16.13 6.50 -5.02
C ILE A 18 -17.07 5.37 -5.45
N VAL A 19 -16.63 4.57 -6.42
CA VAL A 19 -17.38 3.40 -6.89
C VAL A 19 -16.70 2.11 -6.44
N PHE A 20 -17.35 1.37 -5.53
CA PHE A 20 -16.85 0.07 -5.10
C PHE A 20 -17.41 -1.05 -5.97
N GLY A 21 -16.53 -1.91 -6.47
CA GLY A 21 -16.89 -3.12 -7.19
C GLY A 21 -16.49 -4.36 -6.39
N PHE A 22 -17.34 -5.38 -6.45
CA PHE A 22 -17.15 -6.63 -5.72
C PHE A 22 -16.96 -7.78 -6.70
N SER A 23 -15.71 -8.04 -7.06
CA SER A 23 -15.29 -9.25 -7.79
C SER A 23 -14.67 -10.28 -6.86
N GLU A 24 -14.56 -11.54 -7.31
CA GLU A 24 -13.87 -12.61 -6.58
C GLU A 24 -12.49 -12.17 -6.08
N PHE A 25 -11.70 -11.57 -6.97
CA PHE A 25 -10.36 -11.08 -6.63
C PHE A 25 -10.39 -9.95 -5.58
N SER A 26 -11.22 -8.93 -5.79
CA SER A 26 -11.30 -7.77 -4.87
C SER A 26 -11.82 -8.15 -3.49
N ILE A 27 -12.79 -9.07 -3.40
CA ILE A 27 -13.35 -9.54 -2.12
C ILE A 27 -12.29 -10.31 -1.34
N ILE A 28 -11.53 -11.20 -1.98
CA ILE A 28 -10.47 -11.95 -1.31
C ILE A 28 -9.42 -10.98 -0.76
N GLY A 29 -8.97 -10.01 -1.57
CA GLY A 29 -8.02 -8.99 -1.12
C GLY A 29 -8.55 -8.15 0.04
N PHE A 30 -9.81 -7.71 -0.05
CA PHE A 30 -10.49 -6.95 0.99
C PHE A 30 -10.57 -7.72 2.31
N VAL A 31 -11.00 -8.99 2.27
CA VAL A 31 -11.11 -9.85 3.47
C VAL A 31 -9.74 -10.09 4.08
N VAL A 32 -8.71 -10.35 3.27
CA VAL A 32 -7.33 -10.53 3.76
C VAL A 32 -6.84 -9.26 4.45
N ALA A 33 -7.04 -8.08 3.85
CA ALA A 33 -6.67 -6.80 4.46
C ALA A 33 -7.41 -6.56 5.79
N LEU A 34 -8.71 -6.85 5.86
CA LEU A 34 -9.50 -6.71 7.09
C LEU A 34 -9.06 -7.65 8.20
N ILE A 35 -8.87 -8.94 7.90
CA ILE A 35 -8.41 -9.92 8.88
C ILE A 35 -7.08 -9.46 9.47
N PHE A 36 -6.16 -9.03 8.61
CA PHE A 36 -4.85 -8.58 9.07
C PHE A 36 -4.93 -7.30 9.90
N THR A 37 -5.81 -6.37 9.54
CA THR A 37 -6.10 -5.17 10.33
C THR A 37 -6.60 -5.52 11.74
N ILE A 38 -7.49 -6.51 11.85
CA ILE A 38 -8.01 -7.00 13.14
C ILE A 38 -6.88 -7.64 13.96
N VAL A 39 -6.03 -8.46 13.33
CA VAL A 39 -4.85 -9.08 13.99
C VAL A 39 -3.94 -8.00 14.56
N VAL A 40 -3.60 -6.98 13.78
CA VAL A 40 -2.78 -5.84 14.21
C VAL A 40 -3.44 -5.06 15.35
N TYR A 41 -4.76 -4.87 15.30
CA TYR A 41 -5.51 -4.20 16.36
C TYR A 41 -5.43 -4.96 17.70
N LEU A 42 -5.58 -6.29 17.66
CA LEU A 42 -5.55 -7.16 18.85
C LEU A 42 -4.14 -7.44 19.38
N THR A 43 -3.11 -7.12 18.59
CA THR A 43 -1.71 -7.38 18.93
C THR A 43 -1.25 -6.61 20.16
N LYS A 44 -0.62 -7.32 21.10
CA LYS A 44 -0.06 -6.77 22.34
C LYS A 44 1.37 -6.24 22.14
N PRO A 45 1.88 -5.40 23.06
CA PRO A 45 3.27 -4.95 23.04
C PRO A 45 4.27 -6.10 23.00
N GLU A 46 5.11 -6.09 21.98
CA GLU A 46 6.20 -7.04 21.79
C GLU A 46 7.40 -6.59 22.64
N LYS A 47 8.04 -7.54 23.33
CA LYS A 47 9.34 -7.33 23.98
C LYS A 47 10.39 -7.89 23.03
N GLN A 48 11.34 -7.07 22.61
CA GLN A 48 12.42 -7.54 21.75
C GLN A 48 13.72 -7.69 22.55
N LEU A 49 14.40 -8.81 22.30
CA LEU A 49 15.74 -9.07 22.79
C LEU A 49 16.72 -8.58 21.72
N GLU A 50 17.51 -7.55 22.04
CA GLU A 50 18.61 -7.12 21.17
C GLU A 50 19.94 -7.61 21.75
N ALA A 51 20.67 -8.39 20.95
CA ALA A 51 22.02 -8.83 21.27
C ALA A 51 22.99 -7.64 21.16
N GLN A 52 23.68 -7.31 22.25
CA GLN A 52 24.66 -6.23 22.23
C GLN A 52 25.98 -6.68 21.60
N LYS A 53 26.48 -5.88 20.65
CA LYS A 53 27.82 -6.09 20.08
C LYS A 53 28.84 -5.92 21.23
N PHE A 54 29.60 -6.98 21.52
CA PHE A 54 30.66 -7.05 22.55
C PHE A 54 30.25 -7.23 24.03
N ARG A 55 29.01 -7.67 24.33
CA ARG A 55 28.62 -8.13 25.70
C ARG A 55 27.80 -9.43 25.62
N VAL A 56 27.94 -10.29 26.63
CA VAL A 56 27.22 -11.59 26.76
C VAL A 56 25.78 -11.40 27.25
N GLU A 57 25.45 -10.20 27.75
CA GLU A 57 24.13 -9.88 28.28
C GLU A 57 23.24 -9.26 27.19
N ASP A 58 22.12 -9.93 26.89
CA ASP A 58 21.08 -9.41 26.02
C ASP A 58 20.34 -8.25 26.70
N LYS A 59 20.15 -7.13 25.99
CA LYS A 59 19.33 -6.03 26.48
C LYS A 59 17.89 -6.26 26.02
N LEU A 60 16.97 -6.39 26.96
CA LEU A 60 15.53 -6.32 26.70
C LEU A 60 15.16 -4.87 26.36
N GLU A 61 15.05 -4.57 25.07
CA GLU A 61 14.43 -3.32 24.60
C GLU A 61 12.92 -3.50 24.66
N VAL A 62 12.32 -2.85 25.66
CA VAL A 62 10.86 -2.78 25.78
C VAL A 62 10.39 -1.61 24.94
N VAL A 63 9.64 -1.91 23.87
CA VAL A 63 8.94 -0.89 23.08
C VAL A 63 7.97 -0.15 24.00
N SER A 64 8.04 1.19 23.99
CA SER A 64 7.17 1.98 24.87
C SER A 64 5.71 1.86 24.46
N LEU A 65 4.79 1.99 25.42
CA LEU A 65 3.35 1.95 25.13
C LEU A 65 2.90 3.09 24.21
N GLU A 66 3.59 4.23 24.25
CA GLU A 66 3.29 5.39 23.40
C GLU A 66 3.66 5.15 21.94
N GLU A 67 4.86 4.61 21.68
CA GLU A 67 5.29 4.19 20.35
C GLU A 67 4.29 3.18 19.76
N LEU A 68 3.86 2.22 20.57
CA LEU A 68 2.94 1.19 20.12
C LEU A 68 1.55 1.72 19.75
N LYS A 69 1.03 2.73 20.47
CA LYS A 69 -0.27 3.35 20.12
C LYS A 69 -0.24 3.97 18.73
N ILE A 70 0.82 4.73 18.42
CA ILE A 70 0.98 5.38 17.11
C ILE A 70 1.12 4.32 16.01
N ARG A 71 1.98 3.31 16.22
CA ARG A 71 2.19 2.24 15.23
C ARG A 71 0.92 1.46 14.94
N ARG A 72 0.15 1.15 15.98
CA ARG A 72 -1.15 0.51 15.84
C ARG A 72 -2.13 1.37 15.06
N MET A 73 -2.24 2.65 15.40
CA MET A 73 -3.13 3.57 14.68
C MET A 73 -2.76 3.63 13.20
N MET A 74 -1.48 3.85 12.88
CA MET A 74 -1.04 3.94 11.48
C MET A 74 -1.20 2.61 10.74
N ALA A 75 -0.98 1.48 11.40
CA ALA A 75 -1.19 0.18 10.79
C ALA A 75 -2.68 -0.14 10.54
N ILE A 76 -3.59 0.34 11.40
CA ILE A 76 -5.03 0.26 11.15
C ILE A 76 -5.42 1.10 9.94
N VAL A 77 -4.91 2.34 9.86
CA VAL A 77 -5.13 3.20 8.69
C VAL A 77 -4.58 2.56 7.42
N CYS A 78 -3.38 1.97 7.47
CA CYS A 78 -2.79 1.20 6.37
C CYS A 78 -3.72 0.06 5.93
N GLY A 79 -4.26 -0.69 6.88
CA GLY A 79 -5.17 -1.81 6.63
C GLY A 79 -6.49 -1.39 5.99
N ILE A 80 -7.13 -0.35 6.51
CA ILE A 80 -8.37 0.21 5.95
C ILE A 80 -8.12 0.77 4.55
N ALA A 81 -7.02 1.51 4.35
CA ALA A 81 -6.66 2.06 3.04
C ALA A 81 -6.39 0.96 2.01
N THR A 82 -5.69 -0.09 2.41
CA THR A 82 -5.46 -1.28 1.57
C THR A 82 -6.79 -1.94 1.19
N ALA A 83 -7.70 -2.12 2.15
CA ALA A 83 -9.02 -2.67 1.91
C ALA A 83 -9.83 -1.81 0.91
N GLY A 84 -9.77 -0.48 1.04
CA GLY A 84 -10.37 0.46 0.09
C GLY A 84 -9.76 0.35 -1.32
N ALA A 85 -8.44 0.26 -1.42
CA ALA A 85 -7.72 0.08 -2.68
C ALA A 85 -8.13 -1.21 -3.42
N MET A 86 -8.42 -2.28 -2.68
CA MET A 86 -8.87 -3.54 -3.28
C MET A 86 -10.28 -3.44 -3.86
N LEU A 87 -11.16 -2.61 -3.27
CA LEU A 87 -12.56 -2.50 -3.67
C LEU A 87 -12.85 -1.39 -4.66
N THR A 88 -12.02 -0.35 -4.73
CA THR A 88 -12.32 0.79 -5.62
C THR A 88 -12.15 0.40 -7.09
N TYR A 89 -13.11 0.82 -7.91
CA TYR A 89 -13.11 0.69 -9.36
C TYR A 89 -12.97 2.06 -10.06
N ASP A 90 -12.36 3.02 -9.38
CA ASP A 90 -11.89 4.27 -9.96
C ASP A 90 -10.37 4.39 -9.81
N LEU A 91 -9.69 4.79 -10.89
CA LEU A 91 -8.23 4.85 -10.94
C LEU A 91 -7.65 5.97 -10.04
N PHE A 92 -8.35 7.09 -9.90
CA PHE A 92 -7.91 8.19 -9.03
C PHE A 92 -8.05 7.81 -7.56
N ASP A 93 -9.18 7.23 -7.17
CA ASP A 93 -9.39 6.75 -5.81
C ASP A 93 -8.39 5.65 -5.45
N TYR A 94 -8.09 4.77 -6.41
CA TYR A 94 -7.06 3.77 -6.23
C TYR A 94 -5.69 4.41 -5.93
N ALA A 95 -5.31 5.45 -6.68
CA ALA A 95 -4.09 6.21 -6.42
C ALA A 95 -4.12 6.90 -5.05
N LEU A 96 -5.26 7.46 -4.63
CA LEU A 96 -5.43 8.05 -3.29
C LEU A 96 -5.21 7.01 -2.18
N PHE A 97 -5.81 5.83 -2.28
CA PHE A 97 -5.61 4.77 -1.29
C PHE A 97 -4.16 4.28 -1.28
N LEU A 98 -3.52 4.16 -2.45
CA LEU A 98 -2.12 3.77 -2.56
C LEU A 98 -1.20 4.76 -1.84
N THR A 99 -1.38 6.06 -2.06
CA THR A 99 -0.60 7.10 -1.37
C THR A 99 -0.91 7.15 0.12
N LEU A 100 -2.17 6.93 0.54
CA LEU A 100 -2.51 6.82 1.95
C LEU A 100 -1.81 5.64 2.63
N VAL A 101 -1.67 4.51 1.94
CA VAL A 101 -0.85 3.38 2.42
C VAL A 101 0.63 3.77 2.54
N GLY A 102 1.18 4.52 1.57
CA GLY A 102 2.54 5.07 1.64
C GLY A 102 2.76 5.93 2.89
N ILE A 103 1.86 6.88 3.14
CA ILE A 103 1.86 7.74 4.35
C ILE A 103 1.77 6.88 5.62
N ALA A 104 0.88 5.87 5.62
CA ALA A 104 0.71 4.99 6.76
C ALA A 104 1.97 4.17 7.05
N ASN A 105 2.64 3.66 6.03
CA ASN A 105 3.90 2.93 6.15
C ASN A 105 5.02 3.81 6.75
N ILE A 106 5.14 5.06 6.32
CA ILE A 106 6.06 6.05 6.92
C ILE A 106 5.69 6.27 8.39
N GLY A 107 4.42 6.41 8.72
CA GLY A 107 3.95 6.58 10.10
C GLY A 107 4.25 5.39 11.01
N ILE A 108 4.10 4.16 10.53
CA ILE A 108 4.42 2.93 11.29
C ILE A 108 5.91 2.89 11.68
N VAL A 109 6.79 3.36 10.81
CA VAL A 109 8.24 3.22 10.98
C VAL A 109 8.86 4.45 11.66
N SER A 110 8.35 5.64 11.37
CA SER A 110 8.77 6.89 12.03
C SER A 110 8.45 6.95 13.53
N ALA A 111 7.56 6.08 14.02
CA ALA A 111 7.32 5.91 15.44
C ALA A 111 8.50 5.26 16.18
N VAL A 112 9.42 4.58 15.49
CA VAL A 112 10.60 3.97 16.09
C VAL A 112 11.67 5.02 16.32
N LYS A 113 12.04 5.28 17.59
CA LYS A 113 13.03 6.30 17.98
C LYS A 113 14.49 5.85 17.77
N LYS A 114 14.81 5.29 16.60
CA LYS A 114 16.16 4.89 16.20
C LYS A 114 16.59 5.66 14.97
N ASP A 115 17.74 6.33 15.01
CA ASP A 115 18.20 7.25 13.96
C ASP A 115 18.25 6.62 12.56
N TRP A 116 18.77 5.39 12.46
CA TRP A 116 18.87 4.68 11.20
C TRP A 116 17.50 4.30 10.62
N VAL A 117 16.50 4.00 11.48
CA VAL A 117 15.12 3.72 11.08
C VAL A 117 14.43 4.99 10.61
N LEU A 118 14.63 6.10 11.32
CA LEU A 118 14.09 7.41 10.96
C LEU A 118 14.67 7.90 9.64
N ASN A 119 15.98 7.73 9.43
CA ASN A 119 16.63 8.07 8.17
C ASN A 119 16.08 7.22 7.01
N ALA A 120 15.93 5.91 7.20
CA ALA A 120 15.31 5.03 6.20
C ALA A 120 13.86 5.46 5.87
N SER A 121 13.06 5.75 6.90
CA SER A 121 11.69 6.25 6.74
C SER A 121 11.64 7.58 5.99
N TYR A 122 12.60 8.48 6.23
CA TYR A 122 12.72 9.75 5.52
C TYR A 122 13.05 9.54 4.04
N GLN A 123 14.04 8.70 3.73
CA GLN A 123 14.40 8.37 2.34
C GLN A 123 13.26 7.69 1.60
N TYR A 124 12.54 6.77 2.24
CA TYR A 124 11.33 6.17 1.67
C TYR A 124 10.24 7.22 1.43
N GLY A 125 10.05 8.16 2.36
CA GLY A 125 9.10 9.26 2.20
C GLY A 125 9.42 10.19 1.01
N LEU A 126 10.70 10.50 0.78
CA LEU A 126 11.11 11.26 -0.40
C LEU A 126 10.77 10.51 -1.70
N ILE A 127 11.07 9.21 -1.74
CA ILE A 127 10.76 8.37 -2.90
C ILE A 127 9.25 8.31 -3.13
N ALA A 128 8.46 8.07 -2.08
CA ALA A 128 7.00 8.04 -2.15
C ALA A 128 6.44 9.34 -2.72
N MET A 129 6.88 10.50 -2.20
CA MET A 129 6.49 11.81 -2.73
C MET A 129 6.86 11.99 -4.20
N ILE A 130 8.07 11.62 -4.60
CA ILE A 130 8.48 11.70 -6.03
C ILE A 130 7.61 10.77 -6.88
N ALA A 131 7.23 9.60 -6.37
CA ALA A 131 6.44 8.60 -7.05
C ALA A 131 4.95 8.97 -7.18
N THR A 132 4.42 9.84 -6.31
CA THR A 132 3.06 10.39 -6.46
C THR A 132 2.89 11.16 -7.77
N LEU A 133 3.93 11.85 -8.25
CA LEU A 133 3.89 12.62 -9.50
C LEU A 133 3.55 11.75 -10.72
N PRO A 134 4.30 10.68 -11.05
CA PRO A 134 3.92 9.79 -12.14
C PRO A 134 2.60 9.05 -11.85
N LEU A 135 2.30 8.72 -10.59
CA LEU A 135 1.04 8.04 -10.24
C LEU A 135 -0.20 8.89 -10.58
N PHE A 136 -0.32 10.09 -10.02
CA PHE A 136 -1.45 10.98 -10.30
C PHE A 136 -1.34 11.64 -11.68
N GLY A 137 -0.14 11.89 -12.16
CA GLY A 137 0.10 12.44 -13.50
C GLY A 137 -0.42 11.51 -14.59
N SER A 138 -0.13 10.20 -14.50
CA SER A 138 -0.66 9.22 -15.46
C SER A 138 -2.17 9.05 -15.37
N ALA A 139 -2.77 9.07 -14.17
CA ALA A 139 -4.22 9.10 -14.02
C ALA A 139 -4.82 10.34 -14.72
N GLY A 140 -4.24 11.53 -14.52
CA GLY A 140 -4.66 12.74 -15.23
C GLY A 140 -4.54 12.63 -16.76
N MET A 141 -3.48 11.98 -17.27
CA MET A 141 -3.31 11.73 -18.70
C MET A 141 -4.37 10.75 -19.25
N ILE A 142 -4.71 9.70 -18.50
CA ILE A 142 -5.78 8.76 -18.87
C ILE A 142 -7.12 9.49 -18.92
N LEU A 143 -7.44 10.31 -17.93
CA LEU A 143 -8.64 11.13 -17.92
C LEU A 143 -8.68 12.07 -19.13
N ALA A 144 -7.59 12.75 -19.44
CA ALA A 144 -7.52 13.66 -20.58
C ALA A 144 -7.76 12.95 -21.93
N LYS A 145 -7.39 11.68 -22.04
CA LYS A 145 -7.47 10.90 -23.28
C LYS A 145 -8.79 10.15 -23.44
N THR A 146 -9.38 9.71 -22.34
CA THR A 146 -10.56 8.82 -22.34
C THR A 146 -11.82 9.50 -21.80
N GLY A 147 -11.69 10.63 -21.11
CA GLY A 147 -12.79 11.34 -20.47
C GLY A 147 -13.32 10.69 -19.19
N THR A 148 -12.71 9.58 -18.73
CA THR A 148 -13.14 8.87 -17.52
C THR A 148 -11.97 8.20 -16.79
N LEU A 149 -12.15 7.91 -15.51
CA LEU A 149 -11.22 7.10 -14.70
C LEU A 149 -11.88 5.83 -14.14
N SER A 150 -13.13 5.57 -14.56
CA SER A 150 -13.85 4.36 -14.20
C SER A 150 -13.19 3.14 -14.83
N LEU A 151 -12.74 2.22 -13.99
CA LEU A 151 -12.15 0.95 -14.41
C LEU A 151 -13.16 0.03 -15.12
N PHE A 152 -14.47 0.32 -15.02
CA PHE A 152 -15.51 -0.37 -15.78
C PHE A 152 -15.65 0.13 -17.22
N GLU A 153 -15.39 1.42 -17.45
CA GLU A 153 -15.59 2.06 -18.76
C GLU A 153 -14.31 2.06 -19.58
N LEU A 154 -13.14 2.23 -18.96
CA LEU A 154 -11.84 2.25 -19.62
C LEU A 154 -11.59 1.07 -20.59
N PRO A 155 -11.92 -0.19 -20.25
CA PRO A 155 -11.70 -1.32 -21.15
C PRO A 155 -12.55 -1.29 -22.43
N LYS A 156 -13.65 -0.52 -22.43
CA LYS A 156 -14.58 -0.40 -23.57
C LYS A 156 -14.12 0.66 -24.58
N ILE A 157 -13.14 1.50 -24.21
CA ILE A 157 -12.67 2.61 -25.02
C ILE A 157 -11.52 2.12 -25.92
N PRO A 158 -11.62 2.22 -27.26
CA PRO A 158 -10.63 1.69 -28.19
C PRO A 158 -9.42 2.64 -28.34
N THR A 159 -8.81 3.05 -27.22
CA THR A 159 -7.68 3.98 -27.19
C THR A 159 -6.47 3.30 -26.56
N SER A 160 -5.31 3.39 -27.20
CA SER A 160 -4.07 2.85 -26.61
C SER A 160 -3.64 3.68 -25.41
N LEU A 161 -3.48 3.06 -24.24
CA LEU A 161 -3.02 3.69 -22.99
C LEU A 161 -1.60 3.26 -22.58
N LEU A 162 -0.80 2.72 -23.51
CA LEU A 162 0.49 2.08 -23.18
C LEU A 162 1.44 3.02 -22.42
N PHE A 163 1.56 4.26 -22.86
CA PHE A 163 2.47 5.22 -22.25
C PHE A 163 2.03 5.59 -20.84
N GLU A 164 0.73 5.85 -20.67
CA GLU A 164 0.12 6.19 -19.40
C GLU A 164 0.24 5.03 -18.39
N LYS A 165 0.04 3.78 -18.85
CA LYS A 165 0.25 2.57 -18.03
C LYS A 165 1.68 2.43 -17.53
N ILE A 166 2.68 2.72 -18.37
CA ILE A 166 4.10 2.65 -17.98
C ILE A 166 4.41 3.69 -16.90
N ILE A 167 3.91 4.91 -17.06
CA ILE A 167 4.09 5.97 -16.05
C ILE A 167 3.37 5.59 -14.75
N PHE A 168 2.14 5.07 -14.84
CA PHE A 168 1.39 4.62 -13.67
C PHE A 168 2.13 3.51 -12.91
N ALA A 169 2.65 2.52 -13.64
CA ALA A 169 3.45 1.44 -13.07
C ALA A 169 4.73 1.96 -12.39
N ALA A 170 5.39 2.98 -12.95
CA ALA A 170 6.56 3.61 -12.34
C ALA A 170 6.21 4.31 -11.02
N GLY A 171 5.09 5.04 -10.97
CA GLY A 171 4.60 5.65 -9.73
C GLY A 171 4.23 4.61 -8.68
N MET A 172 3.53 3.55 -9.07
CA MET A 172 3.23 2.45 -8.15
C MET A 172 4.50 1.76 -7.63
N ALA A 173 5.50 1.53 -8.49
CA ALA A 173 6.75 0.90 -8.08
C ALA A 173 7.50 1.73 -7.02
N GLY A 174 7.49 3.07 -7.14
CA GLY A 174 8.07 3.96 -6.14
C GLY A 174 7.31 3.94 -4.81
N GLU A 175 5.98 4.05 -4.85
CA GLU A 175 5.12 4.03 -3.65
C GLU A 175 5.20 2.68 -2.90
N THR A 176 5.16 1.58 -3.62
CA THR A 176 5.24 0.22 -3.05
C THR A 176 6.67 -0.21 -2.74
N GLY A 177 7.69 0.54 -3.16
CA GLY A 177 9.10 0.24 -2.93
C GLY A 177 9.59 -1.01 -3.67
N ILE A 178 9.14 -1.22 -4.90
CA ILE A 178 9.71 -2.22 -5.83
C ILE A 178 11.03 -1.69 -6.39
N ALA A 179 11.93 -2.58 -6.82
CA ALA A 179 13.16 -2.20 -7.51
C ALA A 179 12.88 -1.19 -8.66
N PRO A 180 13.68 -0.12 -8.79
CA PRO A 180 14.94 0.19 -8.09
C PRO A 180 14.79 0.87 -6.71
N PHE A 181 13.56 1.13 -6.26
CA PHE A 181 13.25 1.90 -5.04
C PHE A 181 13.23 1.08 -3.74
N TYR A 182 13.62 -0.20 -3.82
CA TYR A 182 13.56 -1.17 -2.72
C TYR A 182 14.51 -0.86 -1.55
N ALA A 183 15.66 -0.23 -1.81
CA ALA A 183 16.74 -0.08 -0.82
C ALA A 183 16.29 0.65 0.46
N SER A 184 15.56 1.76 0.32
CA SER A 184 15.06 2.53 1.46
C SER A 184 14.02 1.75 2.27
N LYS A 185 13.22 0.90 1.61
CA LYS A 185 12.18 0.10 2.25
C LYS A 185 12.74 -1.13 2.96
N ALA A 186 13.79 -1.75 2.41
CA ALA A 186 14.46 -2.89 3.03
C ALA A 186 15.04 -2.56 4.41
N GLU A 187 15.59 -1.36 4.58
CA GLU A 187 16.10 -0.90 5.88
C GLU A 187 14.96 -0.68 6.89
N MET A 188 13.77 -0.26 6.47
CA MET A 188 12.60 -0.13 7.35
C MET A 188 12.17 -1.47 7.97
N PHE A 189 12.44 -2.60 7.29
CA PHE A 189 12.06 -3.94 7.75
C PHE A 189 12.95 -4.51 8.86
N ARG A 190 14.11 -3.91 9.08
CA ARG A 190 15.00 -4.29 10.17
C ARG A 190 14.53 -3.69 11.50
N ALA A 191 13.55 -2.78 11.48
CA ALA A 191 13.09 -2.08 12.65
C ALA A 191 12.44 -3.05 13.67
N PRO A 192 12.50 -2.75 14.97
CA PRO A 192 11.79 -3.49 15.99
C PRO A 192 10.26 -3.42 15.78
N GLY A 193 9.50 -4.47 16.09
CA GLY A 193 8.02 -4.53 16.01
C GLY A 193 7.48 -5.36 14.83
N SER A 194 7.61 -6.68 14.93
CA SER A 194 7.26 -7.68 13.91
C SER A 194 5.84 -7.55 13.31
N PRO A 195 4.75 -7.43 14.11
CA PRO A 195 3.38 -7.43 13.56
C PRO A 195 3.05 -6.21 12.72
N TYR A 196 3.63 -5.04 13.03
CA TYR A 196 3.38 -3.81 12.27
C TYR A 196 4.17 -3.76 10.96
N ILE A 197 5.34 -4.41 10.92
CA ILE A 197 6.14 -4.55 9.70
C ILE A 197 5.49 -5.52 8.72
N LEU A 198 4.85 -6.57 9.23
CA LEU A 198 4.06 -7.48 8.39
C LEU A 198 2.90 -6.76 7.69
N MET A 199 2.27 -5.76 8.33
CA MET A 199 1.24 -4.93 7.69
C MET A 199 1.79 -4.21 6.46
N ILE A 200 2.98 -3.62 6.56
CA ILE A 200 3.66 -2.93 5.45
C ILE A 200 3.89 -3.89 4.27
N HIS A 201 4.30 -5.13 4.55
CA HIS A 201 4.54 -6.12 3.50
C HIS A 201 3.25 -6.56 2.82
N LEU A 202 2.25 -6.95 3.62
CA LEU A 202 0.99 -7.45 3.10
C LEU A 202 0.26 -6.40 2.27
N SER A 203 0.20 -5.14 2.76
CA SER A 203 -0.42 -4.05 2.00
C SER A 203 0.26 -3.83 0.67
N SER A 204 1.59 -3.79 0.66
CA SER A 204 2.37 -3.61 -0.56
C SER A 204 2.12 -4.74 -1.56
N LEU A 205 2.09 -5.99 -1.09
CA LEU A 205 1.81 -7.14 -1.95
C LEU A 205 0.43 -7.02 -2.59
N LEU A 206 -0.62 -6.77 -1.79
CA LEU A 206 -2.00 -6.65 -2.28
C LEU A 206 -2.13 -5.52 -3.32
N LEU A 207 -1.51 -4.37 -3.06
CA LEU A 207 -1.50 -3.23 -3.97
C LEU A 207 -0.75 -3.53 -5.27
N ILE A 208 0.36 -4.26 -5.22
CA ILE A 208 1.08 -4.67 -6.43
C ILE A 208 0.18 -5.57 -7.28
N VAL A 209 -0.45 -6.59 -6.69
CA VAL A 209 -1.33 -7.48 -7.45
C VAL A 209 -2.54 -6.73 -8.00
N ARG A 210 -3.17 -5.85 -7.21
CA ARG A 210 -4.28 -5.00 -7.68
C ARG A 210 -3.86 -4.09 -8.82
N THR A 211 -2.69 -3.48 -8.75
CA THR A 211 -2.18 -2.63 -9.84
C THR A 211 -1.98 -3.43 -11.12
N VAL A 212 -1.40 -4.63 -11.03
CA VAL A 212 -1.22 -5.49 -12.20
C VAL A 212 -2.58 -5.82 -12.83
N GLU A 213 -3.59 -6.16 -12.03
CA GLU A 213 -4.94 -6.40 -12.54
C GLU A 213 -5.55 -5.15 -13.20
N ILE A 214 -5.41 -3.97 -12.59
CA ILE A 214 -5.88 -2.71 -13.18
C ILE A 214 -5.23 -2.48 -14.54
N LEU A 215 -3.90 -2.56 -14.62
CA LEU A 215 -3.13 -2.28 -15.84
C LEU A 215 -3.42 -3.27 -16.98
N LEU A 216 -3.74 -4.52 -16.64
CA LEU A 216 -4.16 -5.55 -17.60
C LEU A 216 -5.61 -5.37 -18.07
N THR A 217 -6.44 -4.70 -17.26
CA THR A 217 -7.86 -4.50 -17.54
C THR A 217 -8.10 -3.29 -18.43
N ILE A 218 -7.43 -2.17 -18.14
CA ILE A 218 -7.52 -0.92 -18.93
C ILE A 218 -6.64 -0.98 -20.19
#